data_AF-A0A536WWB1-F1
#
_entry.id   AF-A0A536WWB1-F1
#
_cell.length_a   1.000
_cell.length_b   1.000
_cell.length_c   1.000
_cell.angle_alpha   90.00
_cell.angle_beta   90.00
_cell.angle_gamma   90.00
#
_symmetry.space_group_name_H-M   'P 1'
#
loop_
_entity.id
_entity.type
_entity.pdbx_description
1 polymer ?
#
loop_
_entity_poly.entity_id
_entity_poly.type
_entity_poly.pdbx_seq_one_letter_code
_entity_poly.pdbx_strand_id
1 'polypeptide(L)'
;MSWSAKGGDSLTKGEAEVLGLVDSGLSNREIAAALSIAVGTVKCHLHRAYEKLQARNRIEAAVKARERGHLSSFVPSSAQGANVTLDR
;
A
#
# COMPACT_ATOMS: atom_id res chain seq x y z
N MET A 1 21.63 -7.70 -0.33
CA MET A 1 21.03 -6.41 -0.76
C MET A 1 20.19 -5.88 0.40
N SER A 2 20.80 -5.02 1.23
CA SER A 2 20.18 -4.46 2.43
C SER A 2 19.69 -3.05 2.11
N TRP A 3 18.38 -2.83 2.08
CA TRP A 3 17.78 -1.52 1.85
C TRP A 3 17.52 -0.92 3.23
N SER A 4 18.39 0.01 3.65
CA SER A 4 18.32 0.69 4.93
C SER A 4 17.08 1.57 5.02
N ALA A 5 16.18 1.23 5.96
CA ALA A 5 15.20 2.18 6.48
C ALA A 5 15.90 3.06 7.54
N LYS A 6 15.98 4.35 7.28
CA LYS A 6 16.44 5.35 8.24
C LYS A 6 15.28 6.33 8.47
N GLY A 7 14.78 6.38 9.69
CA GLY A 7 13.76 7.34 10.15
C GLY A 7 12.45 6.69 10.55
N GLY A 8 12.12 6.75 11.85
CA GLY A 8 10.85 6.29 12.39
C GLY A 8 9.66 6.95 11.70
N ASP A 9 8.55 6.24 11.68
CA ASP A 9 7.25 6.76 11.24
C ASP A 9 7.09 7.07 9.74
N SER A 10 8.09 6.83 8.88
CA SER A 10 7.97 7.06 7.43
C SER A 10 8.16 5.77 6.61
N LEU A 11 7.11 5.38 5.87
CA LEU A 11 7.15 4.35 4.83
C LEU A 11 8.21 4.71 3.80
N THR A 12 8.93 3.74 3.25
CA THR A 12 9.82 4.06 2.12
C THR A 12 8.99 4.38 0.89
N LYS A 13 9.59 5.11 -0.06
CA LYS A 13 8.90 5.56 -1.29
C LYS A 13 8.13 4.43 -1.95
N GLY A 14 8.74 3.26 -2.16
CA GLY A 14 8.06 2.11 -2.77
C GLY A 14 6.91 1.53 -1.94
N GLU A 15 6.99 1.57 -0.62
CA GLU A 15 5.90 1.10 0.26
C GLU A 15 4.73 2.08 0.26
N ALA A 16 5.03 3.38 0.36
CA ALA A 16 4.04 4.45 0.33
C ALA A 16 3.32 4.52 -1.03
N GLU A 17 4.06 4.35 -2.12
CA GLU A 17 3.52 4.39 -3.48
C GLU A 17 2.60 3.20 -3.76
N VAL A 18 3.02 2.00 -3.35
CA VAL A 18 2.17 0.80 -3.40
C VAL A 18 0.91 0.99 -2.54
N LEU A 19 1.04 1.54 -1.33
CA LEU A 19 -0.11 1.79 -0.46
C LEU A 19 -1.07 2.85 -1.01
N GLY A 20 -0.57 3.91 -1.65
CA GLY A 20 -1.42 4.91 -2.30
C GLY A 20 -2.23 4.33 -3.46
N LEU A 21 -1.64 3.42 -4.22
CA LEU A 21 -2.35 2.69 -5.28
C LEU A 21 -3.35 1.68 -4.71
N VAL A 22 -3.04 1.04 -3.58
CA VAL A 22 -4.00 0.19 -2.85
C VAL A 22 -5.18 1.00 -2.31
N ASP A 23 -4.94 2.18 -1.77
CA ASP A 23 -5.98 3.12 -1.29
C ASP A 23 -6.87 3.59 -2.46
N SER A 24 -6.28 3.75 -3.64
CA SER A 24 -6.99 4.04 -4.89
C SER A 24 -7.80 2.85 -5.44
N GLY A 25 -7.79 1.70 -4.77
CA GLY A 25 -8.56 0.52 -5.14
C GLY A 25 -7.91 -0.41 -6.18
N LEU A 26 -6.67 -0.13 -6.60
CA LEU A 26 -6.00 -0.96 -7.61
C LEU A 26 -5.68 -2.36 -7.08
N SER A 27 -5.67 -3.33 -7.99
CA SER A 27 -5.25 -4.72 -7.72
C SER A 27 -3.72 -4.83 -7.74
N ASN A 28 -3.14 -5.82 -7.04
CA ASN A 28 -1.69 -6.05 -7.01
C ASN A 28 -1.04 -6.14 -8.40
N ARG A 29 -1.79 -6.66 -9.39
CA ARG A 29 -1.36 -6.77 -10.79
C ARG A 29 -1.35 -5.43 -11.51
N GLU A 30 -2.32 -4.56 -11.22
CA GLU A 30 -2.38 -3.21 -11.79
C GLU A 30 -1.32 -2.31 -11.14
N ILE A 31 -1.10 -2.46 -9.83
CA ILE A 31 0.00 -1.80 -9.10
C ILE A 31 1.35 -2.21 -9.69
N ALA A 32 1.53 -3.51 -9.94
CA ALA A 32 2.74 -4.04 -10.59
C ALA A 32 2.95 -3.42 -11.98
N ALA A 33 1.89 -3.29 -12.78
CA ALA A 33 1.96 -2.65 -14.10
C ALA A 33 2.26 -1.15 -14.00
N ALA A 34 1.60 -0.43 -13.08
CA ALA A 34 1.79 1.00 -12.86
C ALA A 34 3.21 1.35 -12.40
N LEU A 35 3.79 0.51 -11.54
CA LEU A 35 5.16 0.68 -11.04
C LEU A 35 6.21 -0.04 -11.91
N SER A 36 5.78 -0.74 -12.97
CA SER A 36 6.63 -1.56 -13.83
C SER A 36 7.51 -2.57 -13.06
N ILE A 37 6.95 -3.16 -11.99
CA ILE A 37 7.60 -4.16 -11.13
C ILE A 37 6.83 -5.49 -11.13
N ALA A 38 7.45 -6.56 -10.63
CA ALA A 38 6.77 -7.85 -10.50
C ALA A 38 5.72 -7.84 -9.37
N VAL A 39 4.62 -8.59 -9.55
CA VAL A 39 3.59 -8.78 -8.52
C VAL A 39 4.17 -9.36 -7.22
N GLY A 40 5.18 -10.22 -7.31
CA GLY A 40 5.91 -10.73 -6.14
C GLY A 40 6.61 -9.62 -5.34
N THR A 41 7.17 -8.63 -6.05
CA THR A 41 7.80 -7.46 -5.45
C THR A 41 6.76 -6.56 -4.78
N VAL A 42 5.59 -6.34 -5.40
CA VAL A 42 4.46 -5.63 -4.78
C VAL A 42 4.04 -6.29 -3.47
N LYS A 43 3.85 -7.62 -3.47
CA LYS A 43 3.51 -8.38 -2.25
C LYS A 43 4.56 -8.20 -1.16
N CYS A 44 5.85 -8.19 -1.52
CA CYS A 44 6.94 -7.97 -0.57
C CYS A 44 6.91 -6.55 0.02
N HIS A 45 6.65 -5.53 -0.81
CA HIS A 45 6.48 -4.15 -0.35
C HIS A 45 5.27 -4.01 0.58
N LEU A 46 4.13 -4.61 0.22
CA LEU A 46 2.93 -4.63 1.08
C LEU A 46 3.19 -5.31 2.41
N HIS A 47 3.86 -6.46 2.43
CA HIS A 47 4.16 -7.17 3.66
C HIS A 47 4.97 -6.29 4.63
N ARG A 48 6.03 -5.66 4.13
CA ARG A 48 6.88 -4.76 4.93
C ARG A 48 6.11 -3.52 5.38
N ALA A 49 5.27 -2.97 4.51
CA ALA A 49 4.41 -1.85 4.84
C ALA A 49 3.40 -2.23 5.95
N TYR A 50 2.81 -3.42 5.88
CA TYR A 50 1.90 -3.95 6.90
C TYR A 50 2.60 -4.17 8.23
N GLU A 51 3.82 -4.69 8.23
CA GLU A 51 4.63 -4.84 9.45
C GLU A 51 4.93 -3.48 10.09
N LYS A 52 5.32 -2.47 9.29
CA LYS A 52 5.63 -1.12 9.79
C LYS A 52 4.39 -0.36 10.28
N LEU A 53 3.26 -0.54 9.60
CA LEU A 53 1.98 0.06 9.98
C LEU A 53 1.24 -0.77 11.04
N GLN A 54 1.73 -1.98 11.35
CA GLN A 54 1.04 -2.96 12.18
C GLN A 54 -0.39 -3.25 11.68
N ALA A 55 -0.57 -3.31 10.36
CA ALA A 55 -1.86 -3.56 9.72
C ALA A 55 -2.03 -5.06 9.43
N ARG A 56 -3.25 -5.58 9.60
CA ARG A 56 -3.54 -7.01 9.35
C ARG A 56 -4.14 -7.27 7.97
N ASN A 57 -4.66 -6.23 7.33
CA ASN A 57 -5.35 -6.32 6.06
C ASN A 57 -5.16 -5.02 5.26
N ARG A 58 -5.38 -5.10 3.94
CA ARG A 58 -5.15 -3.98 3.01
C ARG A 58 -5.96 -2.73 3.36
N ILE A 59 -7.14 -2.91 3.97
CA ILE A 59 -8.01 -1.82 4.40
C ILE A 59 -7.43 -1.13 5.64
N GLU A 60 -7.07 -1.88 6.69
CA GLU A 60 -6.39 -1.29 7.85
C GLU A 60 -5.07 -0.62 7.46
N ALA A 61 -4.34 -1.15 6.49
CA ALA A 61 -3.11 -0.54 6.02
C ALA A 61 -3.34 0.80 5.35
N ALA A 62 -4.36 0.92 4.48
CA ALA A 62 -4.73 2.18 3.85
C ALA A 62 -5.20 3.22 4.88
N VAL A 63 -6.03 2.80 5.85
CA VAL A 63 -6.49 3.66 6.95
C VAL A 63 -5.31 4.13 7.79
N LYS A 64 -4.43 3.23 8.25
CA LYS A 64 -3.27 3.60 9.08
C LYS A 64 -2.26 4.48 8.32
N ALA A 65 -2.08 4.25 7.02
CA ALA A 65 -1.23 5.11 6.19
C ALA A 65 -1.81 6.53 6.08
N ARG A 66 -3.14 6.65 6.02
CA ARG A 66 -3.84 7.94 6.05
C ARG A 66 -3.76 8.62 7.41
N GLU A 67 -4.00 7.88 8.49
CA GLU A 67 -3.94 8.42 9.87
C GLU A 67 -2.54 8.91 10.24
N ARG A 68 -1.50 8.22 9.77
CA ARG A 68 -0.11 8.64 9.98
C ARG A 68 0.34 9.76 9.03
N GLY A 69 -0.54 10.28 8.18
CA GLY A 69 -0.24 11.41 7.29
C GLY A 69 0.64 11.07 6.08
N HIS A 70 0.85 9.78 5.76
CA HIS A 70 1.63 9.38 4.58
C HIS A 70 0.84 9.59 3.29
N LEU A 71 -0.48 9.58 3.37
CA LEU A 71 -1.41 9.88 2.29
C LEU A 71 -1.99 11.29 2.52
N SER A 72 -1.18 12.32 2.28
CA SER A 72 -1.48 13.69 2.72
C SER A 72 -2.58 14.42 1.94
N SER A 73 -3.15 13.91 0.84
CA SER A 73 -4.14 14.74 0.10
C SER A 73 -5.01 14.03 -0.93
N PHE A 74 -5.26 12.72 -0.81
CA PHE A 74 -6.26 12.11 -1.71
C PHE A 74 -7.54 11.82 -0.94
N VAL A 75 -8.45 12.79 -0.96
CA VAL A 75 -9.85 12.56 -0.58
C VAL A 75 -10.41 11.50 -1.54
N PRO A 76 -10.84 10.32 -1.08
CA PRO A 76 -11.65 9.45 -1.91
C PRO A 76 -13.04 10.08 -1.90
N SER A 77 -13.24 11.08 -2.76
CA SER A 77 -14.57 11.61 -2.99
C SER A 77 -15.36 10.52 -3.70
N SER A 78 -16.17 9.84 -2.89
CA SER A 78 -17.35 9.10 -3.32
C SER A 78 -17.08 7.84 -4.13
N ALA A 79 -17.45 6.70 -3.54
CA ALA A 79 -17.68 5.41 -4.20
C ALA A 79 -16.44 4.62 -4.65
N GLN A 80 -16.17 3.51 -3.97
CA GLN A 80 -16.38 2.17 -4.55
C GLN A 80 -16.11 1.08 -3.52
N GLY A 81 -17.19 0.59 -2.91
CA GLY A 81 -17.23 -0.82 -2.55
C GLY A 81 -17.31 -1.62 -3.83
N ALA A 82 -16.20 -2.23 -4.27
CA ALA A 82 -16.19 -3.35 -5.21
C ALA A 82 -14.74 -3.78 -5.47
N ASN A 83 -14.11 -4.52 -4.56
CA ASN A 83 -13.30 -5.66 -5.01
C ASN A 83 -13.11 -6.69 -3.90
N VAL A 84 -14.14 -7.49 -3.67
CA VAL A 84 -14.03 -8.80 -3.01
C VAL A 84 -13.40 -9.79 -4.00
N THR A 85 -12.13 -9.62 -4.35
CA THR A 85 -11.37 -10.73 -4.94
C THR A 85 -10.78 -11.55 -3.80
N LEU A 86 -11.63 -12.41 -3.25
CA LEU A 86 -11.22 -13.68 -2.66
C LEU A 86 -10.61 -14.51 -3.81
N ASP A 87 -9.30 -14.43 -3.98
CA ASP A 87 -8.57 -15.44 -4.77
C ASP A 87 -8.21 -16.58 -3.81
N ARG A 88 -8.64 -17.78 -4.20
CA ARG A 88 -8.81 -19.01 -3.41
C ARG A 88 -7.51 -19.79 -3.25
#